data_AF-A0A0S8BRD7-F1
#
_entry.id   AF-A0A0S8BRD7-F1
#
_cell.length_a   1.000
_cell.length_b   1.000
_cell.length_c   1.000
_cell.angle_alpha   90.00
_cell.angle_beta   90.00
_cell.angle_gamma   90.00
#
_symmetry.space_group_name_H-M   'P 1'
#
loop_
_entity.id
_entity.type
_entity.pdbx_description
1 polymer ?
#
loop_
_entity_poly.entity_id
_entity_poly.type
_entity_poly.pdbx_seq_one_letter_code
_entity_poly.pdbx_strand_id
1 'polypeptide(L)'
;MRNGKIQFRDAQRHLSLMAALGAACCIAIAMMGCASIDLSSSPDPFSGWQYNTRQIPVGGEVKLAKDEVLFFGKIVPIVNGKLVALSTHGVPTLVLARDRAGKVFLADPDGHFYGVIPVGTYDFVKVASTSLWTRALPCVSLALRFKALTGDQVVYIGTLRIDAEVSRRWDGTRELDEINFVEVLDEFETARQELLTRYPDMKDWRISKSLLSRIPGETQYRTCW
;
A
#
# COMPACT_ATOMS: atom_id res chain seq x y z
N MET A 1 26.79 -49.43 -57.90
CA MET A 1 26.32 -48.02 -57.78
C MET A 1 25.18 -47.94 -56.75
N ARG A 2 25.47 -47.74 -55.45
CA ARG A 2 24.46 -47.66 -54.38
C ARG A 2 24.84 -46.66 -53.25
N ASN A 3 25.68 -45.66 -53.50
CA ASN A 3 26.13 -44.71 -52.46
C ASN A 3 25.50 -43.30 -52.52
N GLY A 4 24.61 -43.01 -53.48
CA GLY A 4 24.03 -41.66 -53.64
C GLY A 4 22.72 -41.39 -52.89
N LYS A 5 22.01 -42.42 -52.41
CA LYS A 5 20.66 -42.26 -51.80
C LYS A 5 20.67 -41.99 -50.29
N ILE A 6 21.78 -42.24 -49.60
CA ILE A 6 21.88 -42.08 -48.14
C ILE A 6 22.15 -40.61 -47.78
N GLN A 7 23.06 -39.94 -48.48
CA GLN A 7 23.41 -38.54 -48.19
C GLN A 7 22.25 -37.54 -48.40
N PHE A 8 21.36 -37.80 -49.36
CA PHE A 8 20.20 -36.92 -49.59
C PHE A 8 19.15 -37.01 -48.48
N ARG A 9 18.99 -38.19 -47.85
CA ARG A 9 18.01 -38.36 -46.76
C ARG A 9 18.46 -37.69 -45.46
N ASP A 10 19.75 -37.67 -45.17
CA ASP A 10 20.27 -37.02 -43.97
C ASP A 10 20.26 -35.49 -44.11
N ALA A 11 20.64 -34.95 -45.27
CA ALA A 11 20.52 -33.51 -45.55
C ALA A 11 19.05 -33.03 -45.45
N GLN A 12 18.11 -33.82 -45.95
CA GLN A 12 16.68 -33.49 -45.88
C GLN A 12 16.12 -33.61 -44.44
N ARG A 13 16.62 -34.54 -43.62
CA ARG A 13 16.28 -34.63 -42.19
C ARG A 13 16.79 -33.43 -41.38
N HIS A 14 18.00 -32.95 -41.67
CA HIS A 14 18.56 -31.76 -41.01
C HIS A 14 17.79 -30.47 -41.37
N LEU A 15 17.36 -30.31 -42.62
CA LEU A 15 16.52 -29.19 -43.04
C LEU A 15 15.13 -29.22 -42.37
N SER A 16 14.51 -30.39 -42.26
CA SER A 16 13.22 -30.55 -41.57
C SER A 16 13.32 -30.27 -40.07
N LEU A 17 14.42 -30.66 -39.43
CA LEU A 17 14.65 -30.42 -38.01
C LEU A 17 14.88 -28.93 -37.70
N MET A 18 15.65 -28.24 -38.57
CA MET A 18 15.89 -26.80 -38.46
C MET A 18 14.64 -25.98 -38.73
N ALA A 19 13.80 -26.39 -39.69
CA ALA A 19 12.50 -25.76 -39.94
C ALA A 19 11.52 -25.97 -38.77
N ALA A 20 11.51 -27.15 -38.15
CA ALA A 20 10.71 -27.42 -36.96
C ALA A 20 11.18 -26.63 -35.73
N LEU A 21 12.49 -26.49 -35.52
CA LEU A 21 13.07 -25.66 -34.46
C LEU A 21 12.80 -24.17 -34.70
N GLY A 22 12.89 -23.70 -35.95
CA GLY A 22 12.55 -22.32 -36.32
C GLY A 22 11.07 -22.01 -36.06
N ALA A 23 10.16 -22.90 -36.47
CA ALA A 23 8.72 -22.75 -36.23
C ALA A 23 8.37 -22.81 -34.74
N ALA A 24 9.01 -23.70 -33.95
CA ALA A 24 8.83 -23.76 -32.50
C ALA A 24 9.33 -22.49 -31.80
N CYS A 25 10.43 -21.90 -32.27
CA CYS A 25 10.96 -20.64 -31.75
C CYS A 25 10.03 -19.46 -32.05
N CYS A 26 9.45 -19.40 -33.26
CA CYS A 26 8.46 -18.38 -33.62
C CYS A 26 7.16 -18.51 -32.83
N ILE A 27 6.70 -19.74 -32.55
CA ILE A 27 5.50 -19.97 -31.71
C ILE A 27 5.78 -19.58 -30.25
N ALA A 28 6.99 -19.86 -29.72
CA ALA A 28 7.38 -19.43 -28.38
C ALA A 28 7.43 -17.89 -28.25
N ILE A 29 7.96 -17.19 -29.27
CA ILE A 29 7.99 -15.72 -29.31
C ILE A 29 6.58 -15.13 -29.47
N ALA A 30 5.71 -15.75 -30.28
CA ALA A 30 4.32 -15.33 -30.44
C ALA A 30 3.49 -15.55 -29.14
N MET A 31 3.77 -16.63 -28.40
CA MET A 31 3.16 -16.89 -27.10
C MET A 31 3.71 -15.99 -25.99
N MET A 32 4.97 -15.55 -26.05
CA MET A 32 5.51 -14.52 -25.15
C MET A 32 4.97 -13.13 -25.47
N GLY A 33 4.69 -12.82 -26.74
CA GLY A 33 4.02 -11.58 -27.16
C GLY A 33 2.57 -11.49 -26.72
N CYS A 34 1.83 -12.61 -26.73
CA CYS A 34 0.43 -12.66 -26.25
C CYS A 34 0.29 -12.93 -24.75
N ALA A 35 1.36 -13.34 -24.06
CA ALA A 35 1.42 -13.40 -22.59
C ALA A 35 1.84 -12.07 -21.95
N SER A 36 1.94 -11.00 -22.76
CA SER A 36 1.75 -9.62 -22.27
C SER A 36 0.26 -9.38 -22.00
N ILE A 37 -0.37 -10.31 -21.29
CA ILE A 37 -1.61 -10.04 -20.59
C ILE A 37 -1.21 -8.95 -19.61
N ASP A 38 -1.80 -7.78 -19.80
CA ASP A 38 -1.83 -6.70 -18.84
C ASP A 38 -2.02 -7.28 -17.43
N LEU A 39 -0.91 -7.46 -16.71
CA LEU A 39 -0.91 -7.60 -15.26
C LEU A 39 -1.43 -6.32 -14.58
N SER A 40 -1.79 -5.31 -15.38
CA SER A 40 -2.53 -4.11 -14.99
C SER A 40 -4.05 -4.27 -14.99
N SER A 41 -4.61 -5.42 -15.41
CA SER A 41 -6.06 -5.67 -15.34
C SER A 41 -6.53 -6.17 -13.97
N SER A 42 -5.71 -6.03 -12.92
CA SER A 42 -6.25 -5.88 -11.58
C SER A 42 -6.92 -4.52 -11.57
N PRO A 43 -8.25 -4.39 -11.37
CA PRO A 43 -8.82 -3.09 -11.08
C PRO A 43 -7.98 -2.49 -9.95
N ASP A 44 -7.45 -1.29 -10.17
CA ASP A 44 -6.82 -0.55 -9.09
C ASP A 44 -7.84 -0.58 -7.93
N PRO A 45 -7.51 -1.20 -6.79
CA PRO A 45 -8.43 -1.27 -5.66
C PRO A 45 -8.80 0.13 -5.16
N PHE A 46 -8.12 1.16 -5.67
CA PHE A 46 -8.34 2.57 -5.40
C PHE A 46 -9.07 3.33 -6.51
N SER A 47 -9.60 2.69 -7.56
CA SER A 47 -10.24 3.34 -8.72
C SER A 47 -11.45 4.25 -8.39
N GLY A 48 -12.03 4.14 -7.19
CA GLY A 48 -13.06 5.05 -6.66
C GLY A 48 -12.57 6.04 -5.59
N TRP A 49 -11.30 5.98 -5.20
CA TRP A 49 -10.69 6.80 -4.16
C TRP A 49 -9.87 7.92 -4.78
N GLN A 50 -9.97 9.14 -4.24
CA GLN A 50 -9.24 10.27 -4.80
C GLN A 50 -7.83 10.33 -4.22
N TYR A 51 -6.83 10.18 -5.09
CA TYR A 51 -5.42 10.47 -4.81
C TYR A 51 -5.13 11.98 -4.67
N ASN A 52 -6.14 12.85 -4.79
CA ASN A 52 -6.03 14.29 -4.55
C ASN A 52 -5.93 14.61 -3.04
N THR A 53 -4.91 14.06 -2.40
CA THR A 53 -4.50 14.39 -1.05
C THR A 53 -3.28 15.30 -1.10
N ARG A 54 -3.33 16.38 -0.33
CA ARG A 54 -2.18 17.26 -0.19
C ARG A 54 -1.25 16.63 0.84
N GLN A 55 -0.27 15.89 0.34
CA GLN A 55 0.86 15.40 1.14
C GLN A 55 1.87 16.53 1.34
N ILE A 56 2.49 16.54 2.51
CA ILE A 56 3.54 17.50 2.83
C ILE A 56 4.89 16.81 2.67
N PRO A 57 5.74 17.25 1.74
CA PRO A 57 7.09 16.71 1.63
C PRO A 57 7.93 17.12 2.84
N VAL A 58 8.90 16.28 3.18
CA VAL A 58 9.86 16.52 4.29
C VAL A 58 10.56 17.87 4.12
N GLY A 59 10.48 18.72 5.16
CA GLY A 59 11.08 20.06 5.15
C GLY A 59 10.40 21.05 4.20
N GLY A 60 9.27 20.68 3.59
CA GLY A 60 8.46 21.57 2.77
C GLY A 60 7.68 22.59 3.59
N GLU A 61 7.39 23.74 2.97
CA GLU A 61 6.54 24.76 3.57
C GLU A 61 5.09 24.24 3.70
N VAL A 62 4.51 24.39 4.89
CA VAL A 62 3.11 24.01 5.16
C VAL A 62 2.24 25.24 5.22
N LYS A 63 1.46 25.47 4.16
CA LYS A 63 0.39 26.47 4.15
C LYS A 63 -0.94 25.77 4.40
N LEU A 64 -1.72 26.19 5.38
CA LEU A 64 -3.07 25.65 5.64
C LEU A 64 -4.13 26.67 5.23
N ALA A 65 -5.21 26.21 4.58
CA ALA A 65 -6.42 27.01 4.48
C ALA A 65 -7.12 27.13 5.85
N LYS A 66 -8.08 28.07 5.96
CA LYS A 66 -8.77 28.38 7.22
C LYS A 66 -9.49 27.18 7.84
N ASP A 67 -9.94 26.24 7.01
CA ASP A 67 -10.69 25.04 7.36
C ASP A 67 -9.87 23.76 7.18
N GLU A 68 -8.55 23.85 7.11
CA GLU A 68 -7.65 22.71 6.99
C GLU A 68 -6.83 22.49 8.26
N VAL A 69 -6.50 21.22 8.51
CA VAL A 69 -5.55 20.81 9.54
C VAL A 69 -4.47 19.92 8.93
N LEU A 70 -3.24 20.06 9.42
CA LEU A 70 -2.24 19.02 9.24
C LEU A 70 -2.58 17.89 10.21
N PHE A 71 -2.64 16.66 9.74
CA PHE A 71 -2.70 15.49 10.62
C PHE A 71 -1.46 14.63 10.43
N PHE A 72 -1.06 13.96 11.49
CA PHE A 72 0.14 13.11 11.48
C PHE A 72 0.05 11.95 12.47
N GLY A 73 0.88 10.95 12.21
CA GLY A 73 1.01 9.76 13.03
C GLY A 73 2.06 8.82 12.45
N LYS A 74 2.04 7.57 12.89
CA LYS A 74 3.03 6.55 12.48
C LYS A 74 2.36 5.20 12.25
N ILE A 75 2.89 4.42 11.32
CA ILE A 75 2.50 3.02 11.08
C ILE A 75 3.68 2.12 11.44
N VAL A 76 3.44 1.14 12.30
CA VAL A 76 4.42 0.20 12.82
C VAL A 76 3.98 -1.23 12.45
N PRO A 77 4.53 -1.80 11.37
CA PRO A 77 4.22 -3.16 10.97
C PRO A 77 5.03 -4.18 11.79
N ILE A 78 4.34 -5.18 12.30
CA ILE A 78 4.92 -6.35 12.94
C ILE A 78 4.53 -7.56 12.10
N VAL A 79 5.52 -8.33 11.65
CA VAL A 79 5.30 -9.53 10.85
C VAL A 79 5.92 -10.72 11.58
N ASN A 80 5.11 -11.73 11.90
CA ASN A 80 5.53 -12.90 12.67
C ASN A 80 6.22 -12.51 13.99
N GLY A 81 5.63 -11.54 14.71
CA GLY A 81 6.14 -11.04 15.99
C GLY A 81 7.40 -10.17 15.90
N LYS A 82 7.87 -9.81 14.70
CA LYS A 82 9.06 -8.95 14.51
C LYS A 82 8.70 -7.64 13.84
N LEU A 83 9.25 -6.54 14.35
CA LEU A 83 9.20 -5.24 13.68
C LEU A 83 9.88 -5.34 12.31
N VAL A 84 9.21 -4.89 11.26
CA VAL A 84 9.76 -4.88 9.89
C VAL A 84 9.91 -3.45 9.38
N ALA A 85 10.99 -3.20 8.64
CA ALA A 85 11.15 -1.92 7.94
C ALA A 85 10.17 -1.85 6.76
N LEU A 86 9.60 -0.68 6.50
CA LEU A 86 8.69 -0.49 5.38
C LEU A 86 9.42 -0.45 4.03
N SER A 87 10.69 -0.05 4.02
CA SER A 87 11.51 0.01 2.80
C SER A 87 11.67 -1.35 2.08
N THR A 88 11.61 -2.46 2.81
CA THR A 88 11.66 -3.83 2.23
C THR A 88 10.30 -4.33 1.73
N HIS A 89 9.23 -3.66 2.12
CA HIS A 89 7.85 -4.13 1.99
C HIS A 89 6.90 -3.12 1.33
N GLY A 90 7.45 -2.02 0.83
CA GLY A 90 6.70 -0.98 0.14
C GLY A 90 6.15 0.06 1.11
N VAL A 91 5.78 1.21 0.54
CA VAL A 91 5.32 2.35 1.32
C VAL A 91 3.87 2.14 1.75
N PRO A 92 3.55 2.14 3.05
CA PRO A 92 2.18 1.95 3.48
C PRO A 92 1.35 3.17 3.12
N THR A 93 0.11 2.87 2.81
CA THR A 93 -0.88 3.75 2.24
C THR A 93 -2.06 3.77 3.20
N LEU A 94 -2.24 4.90 3.85
CA LEU A 94 -3.34 5.20 4.74
C LEU A 94 -4.55 5.70 3.92
N VAL A 95 -5.72 5.09 4.10
CA VAL A 95 -6.97 5.56 3.49
C VAL A 95 -7.90 6.08 4.57
N LEU A 96 -8.24 7.37 4.48
CA LEU A 96 -9.22 8.04 5.35
C LEU A 96 -10.47 8.38 4.55
N ALA A 97 -11.65 8.12 5.09
CA ALA A 97 -12.92 8.54 4.50
C ALA A 97 -13.59 9.63 5.31
N ARG A 98 -14.22 10.54 4.59
CA ARG A 98 -15.24 11.46 5.09
C ARG A 98 -16.42 11.39 4.11
N ASP A 99 -17.61 11.10 4.62
CA ASP A 99 -18.85 11.08 3.81
C ASP A 99 -18.75 10.17 2.56
N ARG A 100 -18.07 9.02 2.69
CA ARG A 100 -17.77 8.02 1.63
C ARG A 100 -16.77 8.45 0.54
N ALA A 101 -16.34 9.71 0.53
CA ALA A 101 -15.17 10.12 -0.24
C ALA A 101 -13.93 9.84 0.60
N GLY A 102 -12.97 9.10 0.07
CA GLY A 102 -11.71 8.96 0.78
C GLY A 102 -10.47 9.37 0.04
N LYS A 103 -9.48 9.52 0.90
CA LYS A 103 -8.24 10.24 0.73
C LYS A 103 -7.13 9.27 1.08
N VAL A 104 -6.19 9.15 0.14
CA VAL A 104 -5.09 8.20 0.20
C VAL A 104 -3.81 8.95 0.59
N PHE A 105 -3.14 8.55 1.67
CA PHE A 105 -1.91 9.16 2.17
C PHE A 105 -0.81 8.11 2.19
N LEU A 106 0.37 8.48 1.73
CA LEU A 106 1.54 7.62 1.80
C LEU A 106 2.29 7.95 3.08
N ALA A 107 2.74 6.92 3.79
CA ALA A 107 3.73 7.11 4.83
C ALA A 107 5.12 7.25 4.21
N ASP A 108 6.07 7.68 5.01
CA ASP A 108 7.48 7.64 4.70
C ASP A 108 8.04 6.22 4.96
N PRO A 109 9.27 5.93 4.52
CA PRO A 109 9.92 4.64 4.76
C PRO A 109 10.09 4.28 6.25
N ASP A 110 10.03 5.27 7.16
CA ASP A 110 10.10 5.11 8.61
C ASP A 110 8.71 4.97 9.27
N GLY A 111 7.65 5.02 8.47
CA GLY A 111 6.27 4.82 8.86
C GLY A 111 5.52 6.09 9.24
N HIS A 112 6.17 7.25 9.27
CA HIS A 112 5.47 8.51 9.55
C HIS A 112 4.61 8.94 8.37
N PHE A 113 3.45 9.50 8.62
CA PHE A 113 2.63 10.11 7.58
C PHE A 113 2.22 11.52 7.97
N TYR A 114 2.13 12.39 6.97
CA TYR A 114 1.73 13.79 7.12
C TYR A 114 0.80 14.13 5.98
N GLY A 115 -0.39 14.60 6.32
CA GLY A 115 -1.38 14.95 5.32
C GLY A 115 -2.18 16.15 5.75
N VAL A 116 -2.71 16.87 4.77
CA VAL A 116 -3.68 17.94 5.04
C VAL A 116 -5.08 17.47 4.68
N ILE A 117 -5.99 17.70 5.62
CA ILE A 117 -7.42 17.39 5.49
C ILE A 117 -8.25 18.58 5.96
N PRO A 118 -9.47 18.75 5.42
CA PRO A 118 -10.42 19.68 6.00
C PRO A 118 -10.78 19.31 7.44
N VAL A 119 -11.19 20.28 8.26
CA VAL A 119 -11.80 20.07 9.58
C VAL A 119 -13.03 19.16 9.43
N GLY A 120 -13.18 18.17 10.32
CA GLY A 120 -14.26 17.20 10.23
C GLY A 120 -14.01 15.92 11.01
N THR A 121 -14.88 14.94 10.78
CA THR A 121 -14.79 13.60 11.34
C THR A 121 -14.39 12.63 10.24
N TYR A 122 -13.41 11.78 10.55
CA TYR A 122 -12.80 10.88 9.59
C TYR A 122 -12.83 9.46 10.11
N ASP A 123 -13.26 8.57 9.23
CA ASP A 123 -13.19 7.14 9.44
C ASP A 123 -11.91 6.63 8.79
N PHE A 124 -11.17 5.84 9.55
CA PHE A 124 -10.04 5.11 9.05
C PHE A 124 -10.56 3.95 8.22
N VAL A 125 -10.26 3.90 6.93
CA VAL A 125 -10.82 2.84 6.09
C VAL A 125 -9.85 1.69 5.95
N LYS A 126 -8.56 1.96 5.70
CA LYS A 126 -7.63 0.90 5.32
C LYS A 126 -6.17 1.34 5.48
N VAL A 127 -5.29 0.38 5.76
CA VAL A 127 -3.87 0.45 5.40
C VAL A 127 -3.60 -0.52 4.25
N ALA A 128 -2.96 -0.04 3.20
CA ALA A 128 -2.36 -0.85 2.14
C ALA A 128 -0.84 -0.58 2.09
N SER A 129 -0.07 -1.20 1.21
CA SER A 129 1.26 -0.74 0.77
C SER A 129 1.37 -1.03 -0.71
N THR A 130 2.44 -0.59 -1.35
CA THR A 130 2.61 -0.68 -2.80
C THR A 130 3.40 -1.91 -3.28
N SER A 131 4.23 -2.56 -2.44
CA SER A 131 5.08 -3.69 -2.89
C SER A 131 4.72 -5.05 -2.29
N LEU A 132 4.21 -5.11 -1.05
CA LEU A 132 3.60 -6.32 -0.46
C LEU A 132 2.23 -6.69 -1.07
N TRP A 133 1.62 -5.85 -1.91
CA TRP A 133 0.16 -5.84 -2.14
C TRP A 133 -0.27 -6.16 -3.57
N THR A 134 0.64 -6.72 -4.37
CA THR A 134 0.25 -7.57 -5.51
C THR A 134 -0.28 -8.95 -5.05
N ARG A 135 -0.15 -9.26 -3.75
CA ARG A 135 -0.89 -10.32 -3.06
C ARG A 135 -1.95 -9.65 -2.21
N ALA A 136 -3.20 -10.07 -2.36
CA ALA A 136 -4.36 -9.50 -1.68
C ALA A 136 -4.27 -9.74 -0.17
N LEU A 137 -3.52 -8.90 0.54
CA LEU A 137 -3.70 -8.79 1.98
C LEU A 137 -5.14 -8.36 2.22
N PRO A 138 -5.87 -9.04 3.12
CA PRO A 138 -7.25 -8.72 3.39
C PRO A 138 -7.34 -7.24 3.75
N CYS A 139 -8.15 -6.49 3.01
CA CYS A 139 -8.37 -5.08 3.30
C CYS A 139 -8.89 -4.97 4.73
N VAL A 140 -8.08 -4.47 5.65
CA VAL A 140 -8.55 -4.27 7.02
C VAL A 140 -9.35 -2.98 7.05
N SER A 141 -10.67 -3.13 6.98
CA SER A 141 -11.59 -2.09 7.42
C SER A 141 -11.44 -1.92 8.92
N LEU A 142 -10.69 -0.91 9.35
CA LEU A 142 -10.63 -0.56 10.77
C LEU A 142 -11.85 0.29 11.11
N ALA A 143 -12.68 -0.16 12.03
CA ALA A 143 -13.74 0.68 12.59
C ALA A 143 -13.14 1.71 13.56
N LEU A 144 -12.24 2.58 13.09
CA LEU A 144 -11.59 3.62 13.87
C LEU A 144 -11.97 4.99 13.32
N ARG A 145 -12.14 5.97 14.22
CA ARG A 145 -12.53 7.34 13.89
C ARG A 145 -11.72 8.33 14.70
N PHE A 146 -11.40 9.46 14.08
CA PHE A 146 -10.89 10.64 14.76
C PHE A 146 -11.63 11.90 14.32
N LYS A 147 -11.41 12.99 15.05
CA LYS A 147 -12.01 14.29 14.76
C LYS A 147 -10.93 15.36 14.67
N ALA A 148 -10.85 16.01 13.52
CA ALA A 148 -10.13 17.26 13.33
C ALA A 148 -11.07 18.41 13.73
N LEU A 149 -10.68 19.23 14.71
CA LEU A 149 -11.51 20.31 15.22
C LEU A 149 -11.09 21.66 14.65
N THR A 150 -12.05 22.58 14.62
CA THR A 150 -11.79 23.98 14.25
C THR A 150 -10.81 24.61 15.24
N GLY A 151 -9.76 25.26 14.73
CA GLY A 151 -8.76 25.94 15.53
C GLY A 151 -7.55 25.10 15.93
N ASP A 152 -7.53 23.81 15.59
CA ASP A 152 -6.29 23.03 15.58
C ASP A 152 -5.53 23.31 14.28
N GLN A 153 -4.21 23.50 14.37
CA GLN A 153 -3.36 23.62 13.18
C GLN A 153 -2.72 22.27 12.85
N VAL A 154 -2.39 21.50 13.89
CA VAL A 154 -1.88 20.15 13.77
C VAL A 154 -2.65 19.19 14.69
N VAL A 155 -2.95 18.00 14.20
CA VAL A 155 -3.65 16.93 14.92
C VAL A 155 -2.84 15.63 14.88
N TYR A 156 -2.38 15.16 16.03
CA TYR A 156 -1.83 13.81 16.18
C TYR A 156 -2.96 12.79 16.26
N ILE A 157 -2.94 11.77 15.39
CA ILE A 157 -4.01 10.76 15.34
C ILE A 157 -3.65 9.42 15.99
N GLY A 158 -2.40 9.25 16.42
CA GLY A 158 -1.90 8.01 17.04
C GLY A 158 -0.85 7.28 16.20
N THR A 159 -0.21 6.30 16.83
CA THR A 159 0.66 5.31 16.18
C THR A 159 -0.12 4.02 15.97
N LEU A 160 -0.18 3.52 14.75
CA LEU A 160 -0.88 2.31 14.37
C LEU A 160 0.08 1.13 14.38
N ARG A 161 -0.05 0.27 15.38
CA ARG A 161 0.64 -1.01 15.44
C ARG A 161 -0.22 -2.05 14.73
N ILE A 162 0.32 -2.67 13.70
CA ILE A 162 -0.36 -3.68 12.89
C ILE A 162 0.44 -4.98 12.99
N ASP A 163 -0.12 -6.00 13.62
CA ASP A 163 0.47 -7.35 13.70
C ASP A 163 -0.14 -8.24 12.62
N ALA A 164 0.72 -8.72 11.75
CA ALA A 164 0.39 -9.65 10.69
C ALA A 164 1.12 -10.98 10.91
N GLU A 165 0.38 -12.08 10.87
CA GLU A 165 0.94 -13.42 10.79
C GLU A 165 0.90 -13.91 9.36
N VAL A 166 2.02 -14.49 8.92
CA VAL A 166 2.06 -15.17 7.63
C VAL A 166 1.47 -16.56 7.83
N SER A 167 0.14 -16.67 7.75
CA SER A 167 -0.52 -17.97 7.75
C SER A 167 -0.39 -18.59 6.35
N ARG A 168 0.06 -19.85 6.24
CA ARG A 168 0.12 -20.55 4.94
C ARG A 168 -1.29 -20.91 4.48
N ARG A 169 -2.05 -19.91 4.01
CA ARG A 169 -3.29 -20.15 3.27
C ARG A 169 -2.93 -20.23 1.79
N TRP A 170 -2.81 -21.47 1.31
CA TRP A 170 -2.64 -21.74 -0.11
C TRP A 170 -4.00 -21.58 -0.80
N ASP A 171 -4.17 -20.52 -1.58
CA ASP A 171 -5.39 -20.29 -2.38
C ASP A 171 -5.37 -21.00 -3.74
N GLY A 172 -4.34 -21.81 -4.00
CA GLY A 172 -4.08 -22.43 -5.29
C GLY A 172 -2.93 -21.78 -6.06
N THR A 173 -2.53 -20.55 -5.72
CA THR A 173 -1.47 -19.82 -6.43
C THR A 173 -0.45 -19.11 -5.53
N ARG A 174 -0.81 -18.67 -4.31
CA ARG A 174 0.06 -17.85 -3.46
C ARG A 174 -0.17 -18.07 -1.95
N GLU A 175 0.83 -17.73 -1.14
CA GLU A 175 0.71 -17.56 0.32
C GLU A 175 0.23 -16.13 0.62
N LEU A 176 -0.70 -15.98 1.56
CA LEU A 176 -1.30 -14.69 1.97
C LEU A 176 -0.93 -14.39 3.43
N ASP A 177 -0.56 -13.15 3.74
CA ASP A 177 -0.41 -12.74 5.14
C ASP A 177 -1.77 -12.33 5.72
N GLU A 178 -2.01 -12.67 6.99
CA GLU A 178 -3.23 -12.40 7.72
C GLU A 178 -2.95 -11.36 8.81
N ILE A 179 -3.76 -10.30 8.86
CA ILE A 179 -3.63 -9.28 9.91
C ILE A 179 -4.45 -9.74 11.12
N ASN A 180 -3.76 -10.07 12.20
CA ASN A 180 -4.37 -10.61 13.40
C ASN A 180 -4.74 -9.54 14.42
N PHE A 181 -3.99 -8.43 14.44
CA PHE A 181 -4.15 -7.44 15.48
C PHE A 181 -3.83 -6.03 14.99
N VAL A 182 -4.65 -5.06 15.41
CA VAL A 182 -4.38 -3.64 15.19
C VAL A 182 -4.65 -2.85 16.46
N GLU A 183 -3.69 -2.01 16.84
CA GLU A 183 -3.71 -1.20 18.05
C GLU A 183 -3.31 0.25 17.74
N VAL A 184 -3.95 1.18 18.44
CA VAL A 184 -3.61 2.60 18.43
C VAL A 184 -2.83 2.90 19.70
N LEU A 185 -1.56 3.28 19.54
CA LEU A 185 -0.67 3.70 20.62
C LEU A 185 -0.64 5.23 20.72
N ASP A 186 -0.57 5.75 21.94
CA ASP A 186 -0.40 7.17 22.22
C ASP A 186 1.07 7.49 22.48
N GLU A 187 1.74 8.02 21.45
CA GLU A 187 3.16 8.44 21.49
C GLU A 187 3.29 9.96 21.30
N PHE A 188 2.29 10.72 21.75
CA PHE A 188 2.13 12.14 21.39
C PHE A 188 3.38 13.00 21.59
N GLU A 189 4.05 12.93 22.74
CA GLU A 189 5.22 13.78 22.98
C GLU A 189 6.38 13.42 22.06
N THR A 190 6.66 12.12 21.86
CA THR A 190 7.71 11.67 20.94
C THR A 190 7.39 12.12 19.51
N ALA A 191 6.17 11.86 19.04
CA ALA A 191 5.72 12.22 17.70
C ALA A 191 5.73 13.74 17.49
N ARG A 192 5.40 14.51 18.53
CA ARG A 192 5.48 15.98 18.52
C ARG A 192 6.92 16.46 18.37
N GLN A 193 7.88 15.88 19.08
CA GLN A 193 9.30 16.24 18.92
C GLN A 193 9.81 15.89 17.51
N GLU A 194 9.42 14.74 16.99
CA GLU A 194 9.76 14.33 15.62
C GLU A 194 9.16 15.29 14.58
N LEU A 195 7.89 15.69 14.74
CA LEU A 195 7.24 16.70 13.91
C LEU A 195 8.03 18.02 13.93
N LEU A 196 8.38 18.53 15.11
CA LEU A 196 9.10 19.81 15.26
C LEU A 196 10.54 19.75 14.75
N THR A 197 11.17 18.57 14.83
CA THR A 197 12.49 18.35 14.21
C THR A 197 12.40 18.43 12.69
N ARG A 198 11.29 17.92 12.13
CA ARG A 198 11.08 17.82 10.69
C ARG A 198 10.51 19.10 10.06
N TYR A 199 9.74 19.86 10.84
CA TYR A 199 9.11 21.12 10.47
C TYR A 199 9.34 22.17 11.58
N PRO A 200 10.55 22.76 11.69
CA PRO A 200 10.88 23.72 12.75
C PRO A 200 9.96 24.94 12.80
N ASP A 201 9.43 25.37 11.64
CA ASP A 201 8.51 26.50 11.51
C ASP A 201 7.15 26.29 12.22
N MET A 202 6.85 25.06 12.64
CA MET A 202 5.63 24.72 13.40
C MET A 202 5.78 24.86 14.92
N LYS A 203 6.93 25.34 15.43
CA LYS A 203 7.20 25.45 16.87
C LYS A 203 6.10 26.19 17.64
N ASP A 204 5.53 27.22 17.02
CA ASP A 204 4.49 28.07 17.64
C ASP A 204 3.07 27.65 17.25
N TRP A 205 2.92 26.56 16.48
CA TRP A 205 1.61 26.07 16.06
C TRP A 205 0.91 25.33 17.19
N ARG A 206 -0.43 25.43 17.21
CA ARG A 206 -1.24 24.62 18.10
C ARG A 206 -1.28 23.18 17.61
N ILE A 207 -0.56 22.32 18.32
CA ILE A 207 -0.52 20.87 18.11
C ILE A 207 -1.44 20.20 19.13
N SER A 208 -2.47 19.53 18.63
CA SER A 208 -3.49 18.85 19.43
C SER A 208 -3.38 17.34 19.26
N LYS A 209 -4.00 16.60 20.19
CA LYS A 209 -4.12 15.15 20.15
C LYS A 209 -5.57 14.76 19.91
N SER A 210 -5.83 13.94 18.90
CA SER A 210 -7.14 13.38 18.58
C SER A 210 -6.97 11.91 18.17
N LEU A 211 -6.78 11.05 19.18
CA LEU A 211 -6.51 9.64 18.96
C LEU A 211 -7.64 8.96 18.18
N LEU A 212 -7.25 8.08 17.26
CA LEU A 212 -8.16 7.14 16.62
C LEU A 212 -8.88 6.30 17.69
N SER A 213 -10.20 6.32 17.66
CA SER A 213 -11.07 5.64 18.62
C SER A 213 -12.02 4.68 17.92
N ARG A 214 -12.36 3.57 18.57
CA ARG A 214 -13.24 2.57 17.98
C ARG A 214 -14.65 3.12 17.75
N ILE A 215 -15.21 2.87 16.57
CA ILE A 215 -16.61 3.15 16.25
C ILE A 215 -17.47 2.08 16.95
N PRO A 216 -18.36 2.47 17.88
CA PRO A 216 -19.23 1.51 18.55
C PRO A 216 -20.15 0.79 17.55
N GLY A 217 -20.34 -0.51 17.73
CA GLY A 217 -21.28 -1.31 16.93
C GLY A 217 -20.75 -1.81 15.58
N GLU A 218 -19.57 -1.38 15.14
CA GLU A 218 -18.92 -1.91 13.94
C GLU A 218 -17.95 -3.05 14.29
N THR A 219 -18.17 -4.21 13.67
CA THR A 219 -17.28 -5.37 13.80
C THR A 219 -16.09 -5.18 12.85
N GLN A 220 -14.88 -5.33 13.38
CA GLN A 220 -13.67 -5.39 12.56
C GLN A 220 -13.72 -6.69 11.73
N TYR A 221 -13.03 -6.69 10.58
CA TYR A 221 -12.94 -7.80 9.62
C TYR A 221 -14.13 -7.95 8.65
N ARG A 222 -14.08 -7.16 7.57
CA ARG A 222 -14.58 -7.63 6.26
C ARG A 222 -13.39 -7.76 5.34
N THR A 223 -13.17 -8.95 4.78
CA THR A 223 -12.37 -9.10 3.57
C THR A 223 -13.07 -8.30 2.47
N CYS A 224 -12.44 -7.23 1.99
CA CYS A 224 -12.88 -6.62 0.74
C CYS A 224 -12.39 -7.54 -0.39
N TRP A 225 -13.35 -8.11 -1.11
CA TRP A 225 -13.14 -8.90 -2.33
C TRP A 225 -13.10 -7.96 -3.53
#